data_AF-A0A1H3FI08-F1
#
_entry.id   AF-A0A1H3FI08-F1
#
_cell.length_a   1.000
_cell.length_b   1.000
_cell.length_c   1.000
_cell.angle_alpha   90.00
_cell.angle_beta   90.00
_cell.angle_gamma   90.00
#
_symmetry.space_group_name_H-M   'P 1'
#
loop_
_entity.id
_entity.type
_entity.pdbx_description
1 polymer ?
#
loop_
_entity_poly.entity_id
_entity_poly.type
_entity_poly.pdbx_seq_one_letter_code
_entity_poly.pdbx_strand_id
1 'polypeptide(L)'
;MRNYAFADDSALSYFRNRLTEAPKDVAFKLAWVLDHADTAERQDAAAGALTFKTDVLWSQLDALWGAYVEPGRIPPGAWQPGTGLRQRLAS
;
A
#
# COMPACT_ATOMS: atom_id res chain seq x y z
N MET A 1 -11.81 3.48 14.42
CA MET A 1 -12.25 3.56 13.01
C MET A 1 -13.70 3.11 12.95
N ARG A 2 -14.55 3.87 12.26
CA ARG A 2 -16.01 3.89 12.44
C ARG A 2 -16.81 3.39 11.22
N ASN A 3 -16.15 2.98 10.14
CA ASN A 3 -16.80 2.93 8.83
C ASN A 3 -17.03 1.52 8.25
N TYR A 4 -16.42 0.46 8.79
CA TYR A 4 -16.65 -0.92 8.33
C TYR A 4 -16.82 -1.88 9.50
N ALA A 5 -18.06 -2.27 9.79
CA ALA A 5 -18.41 -3.13 10.91
C ALA A 5 -17.89 -4.57 10.79
N PHE A 6 -17.48 -4.99 9.58
CA PHE A 6 -16.97 -6.34 9.33
C PHE A 6 -15.45 -6.49 9.55
N ALA A 7 -14.72 -5.39 9.76
CA ALA A 7 -13.27 -5.43 9.97
C ALA A 7 -12.97 -5.69 11.45
N ASP A 8 -12.44 -6.88 11.76
CA ASP A 8 -12.11 -7.31 13.12
C ASP A 8 -10.82 -6.66 13.66
N ASP A 9 -10.68 -6.60 15.00
CA ASP A 9 -9.55 -5.99 15.71
C ASP A 9 -8.20 -6.67 15.37
N SER A 10 -8.21 -7.97 15.02
CA SER A 10 -7.02 -8.69 14.57
C SER A 10 -6.45 -8.13 13.26
N ALA A 11 -7.31 -7.71 12.31
CA ALA A 11 -6.90 -7.10 11.05
C ALA A 11 -6.32 -5.68 11.27
N LEU A 12 -6.74 -5.01 12.34
CA LEU A 12 -6.25 -3.67 12.71
C LEU A 12 -4.90 -3.70 13.42
N SER A 13 -4.52 -4.82 14.03
CA SER A 13 -3.24 -5.01 14.72
C SER A 13 -2.04 -4.72 13.81
N TYR A 14 -2.11 -5.18 12.54
CA TYR A 14 -1.07 -4.90 11.54
C TYR A 14 -0.86 -3.40 11.33
N PHE A 15 -1.95 -2.63 11.15
CA PHE A 15 -1.86 -1.17 10.96
C PHE A 15 -1.36 -0.46 12.22
N ARG A 16 -1.76 -0.91 13.41
CA ARG A 16 -1.29 -0.35 14.70
C ARG A 16 0.23 -0.51 14.85
N ASN A 17 0.77 -1.69 14.57
CA ASN A 17 2.20 -1.93 14.65
C ASN A 17 2.98 -1.08 13.63
N ARG A 18 2.46 -0.96 12.40
CA ARG A 18 3.12 -0.18 11.36
C ARG A 18 3.22 1.32 11.70
N LEU A 19 2.26 1.87 12.45
CA LEU A 19 2.32 3.26 12.93
C LEU A 19 3.50 3.51 13.88
N THR A 20 3.92 2.50 14.64
CA THR A 20 5.06 2.61 15.56
C THR A 20 6.41 2.35 14.89
N GLU A 21 6.46 1.48 13.89
CA GLU A 21 7.70 1.09 13.20
C GLU A 21 8.07 2.07 12.08
N ALA A 22 7.07 2.58 11.34
CA ALA A 22 7.30 3.45 10.19
C ALA A 22 8.16 4.69 10.47
N PRO A 23 7.96 5.44 11.57
CA PRO A 23 8.68 6.69 11.78
C PRO A 23 10.20 6.49 11.94
N LYS A 24 10.62 5.39 12.59
CA LYS A 24 12.04 5.09 12.82
C LYS A 24 12.75 4.75 11.50
N ASP A 25 12.13 3.92 10.68
CA ASP A 25 12.66 3.54 9.37
C ASP A 25 12.74 4.73 8.41
N VAL A 26 11.75 5.61 8.44
CA VAL A 26 11.72 6.80 7.59
C VAL A 26 12.79 7.79 8.01
N ALA A 27 12.99 8.02 9.32
CA ALA A 27 14.01 8.93 9.81
C ALA A 27 15.42 8.50 9.39
N PHE A 28 15.73 7.21 9.52
CA PHE A 28 17.03 6.66 9.10
C PHE A 28 17.26 6.81 7.60
N LYS A 29 16.27 6.41 6.78
CA LYS A 29 16.39 6.48 5.31
C LYS A 29 16.48 7.92 4.82
N LEU A 30 15.71 8.83 5.42
CA LEU A 30 15.75 10.24 5.06
C LEU A 30 17.11 10.86 5.37
N ALA A 31 17.66 10.60 6.56
CA ALA A 31 19.00 11.07 6.93
C ALA A 31 20.05 10.55 5.93
N TRP A 32 19.99 9.26 5.58
CA TRP A 32 20.91 8.67 4.60
C TRP A 32 20.82 9.36 3.23
N VAL A 33 19.61 9.62 2.72
CA VAL A 33 19.43 10.32 1.44
C VAL A 33 19.99 11.74 1.51
N LEU A 34 19.74 12.47 2.60
CA LEU A 34 20.24 13.83 2.77
C LEU A 34 21.78 13.88 2.85
N ASP A 35 22.42 12.89 3.47
CA ASP A 35 23.87 12.81 3.58
C ASP A 35 24.55 12.43 2.25
N HIS A 36 23.88 11.65 1.39
CA HIS A 36 24.50 11.08 0.18
C HIS A 36 24.06 11.75 -1.13
N ALA A 37 22.95 12.50 -1.12
CA ALA A 37 22.50 13.32 -2.25
C ALA A 37 23.17 14.71 -2.22
N ASP A 38 24.49 14.72 -2.27
CA ASP A 38 25.36 15.90 -2.12
C ASP A 38 25.59 16.68 -3.42
N THR A 39 25.06 16.20 -4.55
CA THR A 39 25.09 16.89 -5.85
C THR A 39 23.67 17.08 -6.38
N ALA A 40 23.48 18.09 -7.24
CA ALA A 40 22.19 18.36 -7.89
C ALA A 40 21.66 17.11 -8.62
N GLU A 41 22.51 16.42 -9.38
CA GLU A 41 22.16 15.16 -10.05
C GLU A 41 21.67 14.07 -9.09
N ARG A 42 22.32 13.91 -7.92
CA ARG A 42 21.90 12.91 -6.93
C ARG A 42 20.61 13.32 -6.21
N GLN A 43 20.38 14.61 -6.01
CA GLN A 43 19.14 15.14 -5.45
C GLN A 43 17.97 14.91 -6.40
N ASP A 44 18.15 15.20 -7.69
CA ASP A 44 17.16 14.94 -8.73
C ASP A 44 16.85 13.44 -8.83
N ALA A 45 17.86 12.57 -8.74
CA ALA A 45 17.67 11.13 -8.71
C ALA A 45 16.87 10.67 -7.48
N ALA A 46 17.14 11.23 -6.29
CA ALA A 46 16.40 10.92 -5.07
C ALA A 46 14.92 11.36 -5.15
N ALA A 47 14.67 12.56 -5.67
CA ALA A 47 13.32 13.06 -5.93
C ALA A 47 12.59 12.17 -6.97
N GLY A 48 13.27 11.81 -8.06
CA GLY A 48 12.76 10.90 -9.07
C GLY A 48 12.39 9.52 -8.51
N ALA A 49 13.20 8.97 -7.61
CA ALA A 49 12.89 7.72 -6.93
C ALA A 49 11.63 7.82 -6.05
N LEU A 50 11.41 8.95 -5.38
CA LEU A 50 10.20 9.18 -4.60
C LEU A 50 8.95 9.27 -5.50
N THR A 51 9.04 10.00 -6.61
CA THR A 51 7.96 10.09 -7.62
C THR A 51 7.63 8.71 -8.19
N PHE A 52 8.64 7.94 -8.58
CA PHE A 52 8.44 6.57 -9.06
C PHE A 52 7.72 5.71 -8.00
N LYS A 53 8.09 5.86 -6.72
CA LYS A 53 7.43 5.10 -5.65
C LYS A 53 5.96 5.47 -5.51
N THR A 54 5.61 6.75 -5.64
CA THR A 54 4.22 7.20 -5.61
C THR A 54 3.44 6.70 -6.83
N ASP A 55 4.04 6.70 -8.02
CA ASP A 55 3.41 6.19 -9.25
C ASP A 55 3.12 4.69 -9.16
N VAL A 56 4.03 3.92 -8.56
CA VAL A 56 3.81 2.49 -8.29
C VAL A 56 2.61 2.27 -7.36
N LEU A 57 2.49 3.05 -6.29
CA LEU A 57 1.35 2.95 -5.37
C LEU A 57 0.05 3.38 -6.05
N TRP A 58 0.12 4.42 -6.87
CA TRP A 58 -1.02 4.90 -7.63
C TRP A 58 -1.52 3.86 -8.63
N SER A 59 -0.60 3.22 -9.36
CA SER A 59 -0.92 2.16 -10.32
C SER A 59 -1.63 0.96 -9.68
N GLN A 60 -1.28 0.62 -8.43
CA GLN A 60 -1.97 -0.44 -7.68
C GLN A 60 -3.42 -0.04 -7.37
N LEU A 61 -3.66 1.22 -6.99
CA LEU A 61 -4.99 1.72 -6.72
C LEU A 61 -5.84 1.83 -7.99
N ASP A 62 -5.27 2.30 -9.10
CA ASP A 62 -5.94 2.37 -10.40
C ASP A 62 -6.36 0.97 -10.88
N ALA A 63 -5.50 -0.03 -10.71
CA ALA A 63 -5.82 -1.41 -11.05
C ALA A 63 -6.97 -1.97 -10.19
N LEU A 64 -6.97 -1.69 -8.88
CA LEU A 64 -8.06 -2.09 -7.99
C LEU A 64 -9.37 -1.38 -8.34
N TRP A 65 -9.31 -0.08 -8.63
CA TRP A 65 -10.47 0.72 -9.02
C TRP A 65 -11.07 0.22 -10.33
N GLY A 66 -10.25 0.05 -11.37
CA GLY A 66 -10.70 -0.44 -12.67
C GLY A 66 -11.29 -1.84 -12.62
N ALA A 67 -10.74 -2.71 -11.76
CA ALA A 67 -11.20 -4.09 -11.61
C ALA A 67 -12.46 -4.23 -10.75
N TYR A 68 -12.58 -3.49 -9.65
CA TYR A 68 -13.61 -3.76 -8.62
C TYR A 68 -14.54 -2.58 -8.30
N VAL A 69 -14.37 -1.42 -8.93
CA VAL A 69 -15.24 -0.24 -8.72
C VAL A 69 -15.87 0.19 -10.03
N GLU A 70 -15.11 0.86 -10.90
CA GLU A 70 -15.59 1.34 -12.20
C GLU A 70 -14.44 1.30 -13.21
N PRO A 71 -14.60 0.65 -14.39
CA PRO A 71 -15.80 0.00 -14.91
C PRO A 71 -16.10 -1.41 -14.34
N GLY A 72 -15.31 -1.91 -13.38
CA GLY A 72 -15.52 -3.25 -12.80
C GLY A 72 -15.01 -4.40 -13.67
N ARG A 73 -13.96 -4.17 -14.47
CA ARG A 73 -13.40 -5.16 -15.40
C ARG A 73 -12.29 -5.96 -14.72
N ILE A 74 -12.67 -7.05 -14.07
CA ILE A 74 -11.72 -7.95 -13.40
C ILE A 74 -10.85 -8.66 -14.46
N PRO A 75 -9.52 -8.50 -14.45
CA PRO A 75 -8.65 -9.11 -15.44
C PRO A 75 -8.53 -10.63 -15.25
N PRO A 76 -8.19 -11.39 -16.31
CA PRO A 76 -7.95 -12.83 -16.19
C PRO A 76 -6.91 -13.16 -15.11
N GLY A 77 -7.21 -14.12 -14.24
CA GLY A 77 -6.34 -14.54 -13.14
C GLY A 77 -6.45 -13.71 -11.86
N ALA A 78 -7.16 -12.58 -11.87
CA ALA A 78 -7.48 -11.85 -10.64
C ALA A 78 -8.61 -12.54 -9.85
N TRP A 79 -8.67 -12.24 -8.55
CA TRP A 79 -9.67 -12.78 -7.65
C TRP A 79 -11.10 -12.44 -8.09
N GLN A 80 -12.02 -13.39 -7.93
CA GLN A 80 -13.43 -13.23 -8.26
C GLN A 80 -14.29 -13.34 -6.98
N PRO A 81 -15.34 -12.52 -6.80
CA PRO A 81 -16.26 -12.66 -5.67
C PRO A 81 -16.78 -14.10 -5.50
N GLY A 82 -16.72 -14.62 -4.27
CA GLY A 82 -17.11 -15.99 -3.94
C GLY A 82 -15.98 -17.03 -4.07
N THR A 83 -14.83 -16.70 -4.65
CA THR A 83 -13.67 -17.60 -4.74
C THR A 83 -12.73 -17.43 -3.55
N GLY A 84 -12.05 -18.50 -3.13
CA GLY A 84 -11.00 -18.45 -2.09
C GLY A 84 -11.47 -18.06 -0.68
N LEU A 85 -12.78 -18.04 -0.42
CA LEU A 85 -13.33 -17.75 0.90
C LEU A 85 -13.28 -19.01 1.79
N ARG A 86 -12.97 -18.84 3.08
CA ARG A 86 -13.16 -19.92 4.07
C ARG A 86 -14.65 -20.26 4.15
N GLN A 87 -15.00 -21.53 4.03
CA GLN A 87 -16.37 -21.99 4.31
C GLN A 87 -16.71 -21.62 5.76
N ARG A 88 -17.76 -20.83 5.97
CA ARG A 88 -18.37 -20.71 7.30
C ARG A 88 -18.95 -22.09 7.63
N LEU A 89 -18.35 -22.79 8.58
CA LEU A 89 -18.97 -23.95 9.20
C LEU A 89 -20.29 -23.45 9.81
N ALA A 90 -21.41 -23.89 9.25
CA ALA A 90 -22.72 -23.68 9.84
C ALA A 90 -22.77 -24.49 11.13
N SER A 91 -22.87 -23.80 12.27
CA SER A 91 -23.22 -24.35 13.58
C SER A 91 -24.69 -24.12 13.84
#